data_AF-A0A4Q1UE54-F1
#
_entry.id   AF-A0A4Q1UE54-F1
#
_cell.length_a   1.000
_cell.length_b   1.000
_cell.length_c   1.000
_cell.angle_alpha   90.00
_cell.angle_beta   90.00
_cell.angle_gamma   90.00
#
_symmetry.space_group_name_H-M   'P 1'
#
loop_
_entity.id
_entity.type
_entity.pdbx_description
1 polymer ?
#
loop_
_entity_poly.entity_id
_entity_poly.type
_entity_poly.pdbx_seq_one_letter_code
_entity_poly.pdbx_strand_id
1 'polypeptide(L)'
;MSTDVKIENRSQFLNDFHENVPFQSDEDAEDQLKWMAMHAHEYPDSRIWMGAPGSLTADRFPKRFWFNVTTGDDGGLTMTYTNVADEGEED
;
A
#
# COMPACT_ATOMS: atom_id res chain seq x y z
N MET A 1 -19.14 3.01 -7.23
CA MET A 1 -18.60 4.02 -6.30
C MET A 1 -17.22 4.35 -6.84
N SER A 2 -17.07 5.51 -7.49
CA SER A 2 -15.77 5.95 -8.00
C SER A 2 -15.00 6.56 -6.83
N THR A 3 -13.96 5.89 -6.39
CA THR A 3 -13.08 6.41 -5.33
C THR A 3 -12.18 7.46 -5.97
N ASP A 4 -12.37 8.74 -5.62
CA ASP A 4 -11.60 9.90 -6.07
C ASP A 4 -10.20 9.95 -5.40
N VAL A 5 -9.52 8.80 -5.34
CA VAL A 5 -8.17 8.67 -4.78
C VAL A 5 -7.19 8.41 -5.90
N LYS A 6 -6.27 9.35 -6.10
CA LYS A 6 -5.17 9.19 -7.03
C LYS A 6 -4.09 8.32 -6.39
N ILE A 7 -3.77 7.18 -6.99
CA ILE A 7 -2.68 6.30 -6.52
C ILE A 7 -1.40 6.65 -7.27
N GLU A 8 -0.38 7.09 -6.56
CA GLU A 8 0.96 7.35 -7.12
C GLU A 8 1.94 6.25 -6.73
N ASN A 9 2.97 6.06 -7.57
CA ASN A 9 3.97 4.99 -7.43
C ASN A 9 3.39 3.57 -7.46
N ARG A 10 2.23 3.37 -8.10
CA ARG A 10 1.62 2.04 -8.28
C ARG A 10 2.58 1.00 -8.83
N SER A 11 3.34 1.33 -9.88
CA SER A 11 4.28 0.37 -10.48
C SER A 11 5.42 -0.03 -9.54
N GLN A 12 5.87 0.87 -8.67
CA GLN A 12 6.88 0.55 -7.66
C GLN A 12 6.28 -0.38 -6.60
N PHE A 13 5.08 -0.06 -6.11
CA PHE A 13 4.37 -0.94 -5.18
C PHE A 13 4.22 -2.36 -5.73
N LEU A 14 3.76 -2.50 -6.99
CA LEU A 14 3.57 -3.82 -7.61
C LEU A 14 4.89 -4.60 -7.68
N ASN A 15 5.99 -3.94 -8.03
CA ASN A 15 7.31 -4.57 -8.06
C ASN A 15 7.74 -5.05 -6.67
N ASP A 16 7.71 -4.16 -5.67
CA ASP A 16 8.05 -4.50 -4.28
C ASP A 16 7.13 -5.60 -3.72
N PHE A 17 5.84 -5.55 -4.04
CA PHE A 17 4.88 -6.55 -3.60
C PHE A 17 5.17 -7.91 -4.22
N HIS A 18 5.51 -7.97 -5.51
CA HIS A 18 5.88 -9.24 -6.16
C HIS A 18 7.20 -9.82 -5.61
N GLU A 19 8.18 -8.97 -5.30
CA GLU A 19 9.45 -9.42 -4.72
C GLU A 19 9.27 -9.96 -3.29
N ASN A 20 8.42 -9.31 -2.49
CA ASN A 20 8.21 -9.68 -1.09
C ASN A 20 7.10 -10.71 -0.88
N VAL A 21 6.07 -10.72 -1.72
CA VAL A 21 4.83 -11.53 -1.62
C VAL A 21 4.62 -12.34 -2.90
N PRO A 22 5.56 -13.24 -3.27
CA PRO A 22 5.54 -13.93 -4.56
C PRO A 22 4.39 -14.93 -4.74
N PHE A 23 3.64 -15.20 -3.67
CA PHE A 23 2.50 -16.12 -3.67
C PHE A 23 1.18 -15.46 -4.06
N GLN A 24 1.15 -14.13 -4.16
CA GLN A 24 -0.02 -13.34 -4.57
C GLN A 24 0.17 -12.84 -6.00
N SER A 25 -0.94 -12.72 -6.75
CA SER A 25 -0.89 -12.24 -8.15
C SER A 25 -0.91 -10.71 -8.21
N ASP A 26 -0.58 -10.15 -9.37
CA ASP A 26 -0.79 -8.71 -9.65
C ASP A 26 -2.23 -8.28 -9.35
N GLU A 27 -3.22 -9.14 -9.66
CA GLU A 27 -4.64 -8.88 -9.39
C GLU A 27 -4.93 -8.74 -7.89
N ASP A 28 -4.35 -9.59 -7.04
CA ASP A 28 -4.45 -9.50 -5.58
C ASP A 28 -3.81 -8.19 -5.08
N ALA A 29 -2.63 -7.85 -5.59
CA ALA A 29 -1.91 -6.63 -5.22
C ALA A 29 -2.70 -5.37 -5.61
N GLU A 30 -3.37 -5.40 -6.78
CA GLU A 30 -4.26 -4.32 -7.20
C GLU A 30 -5.52 -4.22 -6.35
N ASP A 31 -6.12 -5.35 -5.96
CA ASP A 31 -7.31 -5.35 -5.09
C ASP A 31 -6.98 -4.78 -3.72
N GLN A 32 -5.83 -5.17 -3.15
CA GLN A 32 -5.26 -4.60 -1.92
C GLN A 32 -5.05 -3.09 -2.04
N LEU A 33 -4.46 -2.61 -3.14
CA LEU A 33 -4.29 -1.17 -3.38
C LEU A 33 -5.63 -0.43 -3.42
N LYS A 34 -6.64 -0.99 -4.08
CA LYS A 34 -7.98 -0.39 -4.14
C LYS A 34 -8.62 -0.35 -2.77
N TRP A 35 -8.47 -1.40 -1.98
CA TRP A 35 -8.97 -1.44 -0.61
C TRP A 35 -8.29 -0.39 0.26
N MET A 36 -6.96 -0.25 0.17
CA MET A 36 -6.20 0.79 0.85
C MET A 36 -6.64 2.20 0.41
N ALA A 37 -6.89 2.41 -0.88
CA ALA A 37 -7.39 3.69 -1.38
C ALA A 37 -8.80 4.01 -0.84
N MET A 38 -9.67 3.02 -0.67
CA MET A 38 -10.98 3.23 -0.01
C MET A 38 -10.80 3.62 1.46
N HIS A 39 -9.90 2.94 2.18
CA HIS A 39 -9.58 3.26 3.58
C HIS A 39 -8.81 4.57 3.76
N ALA A 40 -8.08 5.03 2.75
CA ALA A 40 -7.33 6.29 2.80
C ALA A 40 -8.25 7.50 3.06
N HIS A 41 -9.52 7.43 2.66
CA HIS A 41 -10.52 8.44 3.00
C HIS A 41 -10.78 8.59 4.50
N GLU A 42 -10.56 7.55 5.29
CA GLU A 42 -10.71 7.60 6.74
C GLU A 42 -9.49 8.26 7.42
N TYR A 43 -8.36 8.33 6.71
CA TYR A 43 -7.08 8.85 7.21
C TYR A 43 -6.48 9.89 6.24
N PRO A 44 -7.14 11.04 6.03
CA PRO A 44 -6.57 12.13 5.24
C PRO A 44 -5.29 12.66 5.90
N ASP A 45 -4.35 13.12 5.07
CA ASP A 45 -3.08 13.74 5.51
C ASP A 45 -2.29 12.89 6.52
N SER A 46 -2.40 11.57 6.39
CA SER A 46 -1.82 10.59 7.31
C SER A 46 -1.00 9.55 6.56
N ARG A 47 -0.02 8.97 7.25
CA ARG A 47 0.74 7.83 6.74
C ARG A 47 0.06 6.54 7.18
N ILE A 48 -0.37 5.74 6.21
CA ILE A 48 -1.00 4.42 6.44
C ILE A 48 -0.06 3.32 5.94
N TRP A 49 -0.31 2.09 6.38
CA TRP A 49 0.45 0.94 5.93
C TRP A 49 -0.46 -0.26 5.74
N MET A 50 -0.06 -1.13 4.82
CA MET A 50 -0.66 -2.43 4.58
C MET A 50 0.31 -3.50 5.11
N GLY A 51 -0.19 -4.36 6.00
CA GLY A 51 0.56 -5.51 6.49
C GLY A 51 0.35 -6.72 5.56
N ALA A 52 1.44 -7.31 5.09
CA ALA A 52 1.44 -8.63 4.50
C ALA A 52 1.90 -9.66 5.55
N PRO A 53 1.06 -10.65 5.92
CA PRO A 53 1.44 -11.64 6.91
C PRO A 53 2.60 -12.48 6.40
N GLY A 54 3.54 -12.83 7.29
CA GLY A 54 4.74 -13.58 6.94
C GLY A 54 4.43 -14.85 6.13
N SER A 55 3.34 -15.55 6.43
CA SER A 55 2.88 -16.73 5.68
C SER A 55 2.73 -16.54 4.17
N LEU A 56 2.48 -15.30 3.70
CA LEU A 56 2.35 -14.95 2.28
C LEU A 56 3.62 -14.34 1.68
N THR A 57 4.63 -14.05 2.51
CA THR A 57 5.89 -13.44 2.07
C THR A 57 6.94 -14.49 1.71
N ALA A 58 7.90 -14.12 0.86
CA ALA A 58 9.00 -14.99 0.45
C ALA A 58 9.85 -15.47 1.65
N ASP A 59 10.14 -14.55 2.58
CA ASP A 59 11.02 -14.79 3.74
C ASP A 59 10.29 -15.37 4.95
N ARG A 60 8.96 -15.56 4.86
CA ARG A 60 8.09 -15.92 5.99
C ARG A 60 8.04 -14.88 7.11
N PHE A 61 8.49 -13.67 6.83
CA PHE A 61 8.51 -12.55 7.77
C PHE A 61 7.48 -11.49 7.38
N PRO A 62 6.67 -10.98 8.32
CA PRO A 62 5.65 -9.99 8.00
C PRO A 62 6.25 -8.69 7.43
N LYS A 63 5.63 -8.15 6.38
CA LYS A 63 6.09 -6.94 5.68
C LYS A 63 5.05 -5.83 5.79
N ARG A 64 5.51 -4.58 5.82
CA ARG A 64 4.69 -3.36 5.86
C ARG A 64 4.94 -2.51 4.63
N PHE A 65 3.92 -2.36 3.81
CA PHE A 65 3.92 -1.46 2.65
C PHE A 65 3.37 -0.11 3.08
N TRP A 66 4.20 0.92 3.02
CA TRP A 66 3.87 2.25 3.50
C TRP A 66 3.31 3.14 2.40
N PHE A 67 2.23 3.85 2.73
CA PHE A 67 1.57 4.80 1.86
C PHE A 67 1.40 6.14 2.58
N ASN A 68 1.64 7.21 1.84
CA ASN A 68 1.38 8.56 2.30
C ASN A 68 0.08 9.06 1.68
N VAL A 69 -0.90 9.39 2.51
CA VAL A 69 -2.17 9.97 2.04
C VAL A 69 -2.08 11.48 2.24
N THR A 70 -2.39 12.24 1.19
CA THR A 70 -2.42 13.70 1.23
C THR A 70 -3.71 14.19 0.63
N THR A 71 -4.30 15.21 1.23
CA THR A 71 -5.47 15.88 0.67
C THR A 71 -5.00 16.96 -0.28
N GLY A 72 -5.39 16.84 -1.55
CA GLY A 72 -5.09 17.83 -2.57
C GLY A 72 -6.02 19.04 -2.48
N ASP A 73 -5.61 20.15 -3.10
CA ASP A 73 -6.33 21.43 -3.10
C ASP A 73 -7.76 21.31 -3.67
N ASP A 74 -8.01 20.36 -4.58
CA ASP A 74 -9.32 20.09 -5.19
C ASP A 74 -10.27 19.29 -4.26
N GLY A 75 -9.81 18.92 -3.05
CA GLY A 75 -10.53 18.04 -2.11
C GLY A 75 -10.41 16.55 -2.44
N GLY A 76 -9.69 16.19 -3.50
CA GLY A 76 -9.34 14.81 -3.84
C GLY A 76 -8.17 14.30 -3.00
N LEU A 77 -8.14 12.99 -2.72
CA LEU A 77 -7.05 12.37 -1.96
C LEU A 77 -6.00 11.81 -2.92
N THR A 78 -4.73 11.97 -2.56
CA THR A 78 -3.62 11.32 -3.25
C THR A 78 -2.94 10.34 -2.29
N MET A 79 -2.95 9.07 -2.64
CA MET A 79 -2.27 8.00 -1.93
C MET A 79 -0.99 7.64 -2.67
N THR A 80 0.16 7.97 -2.10
CA THR A 80 1.48 7.74 -2.70
C THR A 80 2.18 6.59 -2.00
N TYR A 81 2.52 5.54 -2.74
CA TYR A 81 3.39 4.49 -2.20
C TYR A 81 4.80 5.05 -1.93
N THR A 82 5.34 4.70 -0.77
CA THR A 82 6.64 5.20 -0.29
C THR A 82 7.71 4.13 -0.29
N ASN A 83 7.53 3.06 0.49
CA ASN A 83 8.48 1.96 0.61
C ASN A 83 7.84 0.73 1.26
N VAL A 84 8.54 -0.40 1.23
CA VAL A 84 8.25 -1.59 2.04
C VAL A 84 9.32 -1.72 3.14
N ALA A 85 8.93 -2.25 4.30
CA ALA A 85 9.83 -2.55 5.41
C ALA A 85 9.37 -3.82 6.14
N ASP A 86 10.26 -4.46 6.89
CA ASP A 86 9.91 -5.59 7.75
C ASP A 86 9.13 -5.14 8.99
N GLU A 87 8.12 -5.91 9.40
CA GLU A 87 7.40 -5.72 10.66
C GLU A 87 8.29 -6.14 11.84
N GLY A 88 9.24 -5.26 12.18
CA GLY A 88 10.27 -5.51 13.19
C GLY A 88 11.59 -4.77 12.92
N GLU A 89 11.74 -4.15 11.75
CA GLU A 89 12.79 -3.17 11.53
C GLU A 89 12.37 -1.87 12.22
N GLU A 90 12.68 -1.79 13.52
CA GLU A 90 12.70 -0.54 14.27
C GLU A 90 13.89 0.28 13.76
N ASP A 91 13.62 1.50 13.28
CA ASP A 91 14.65 2.52 13.03
C ASP A 91 15.43 2.83 14.32
#